data_AF-A0A3D4KR50-F1
#
_entry.id   AF-A0A3D4KR50-F1
#
_cell.length_a   1.000
_cell.length_b   1.000
_cell.length_c   1.000
_cell.angle_alpha   90.00
_cell.angle_beta   90.00
_cell.angle_gamma   90.00
#
_symmetry.space_group_name_H-M   'P 1'
#
loop_
_entity.id
_entity.type
_entity.pdbx_description
1 polymer ?
#
loop_
_entity_poly.entity_id
_entity_poly.type
_entity_poly.pdbx_seq_one_letter_code
_entity_poly.pdbx_strand_id
1 'polypeptide(L)'
;MKRDQLRLVDTLSKELEEGNLAIFAGAGFSRAAGYVDWKSLLKPIADELDLDVDKEWDLVTLAQYHTNVNATNRAKLNQLLVTEFSMTAEPTENHAILARLPIPTYWTTNYDRLIETALEKNEKIADIKHTNKQLATTRPKRDAIVYKMHGDIEHAADAVLTRDDYERYHVNMQPFITALSGDLVSKTFLFLGFSFTDPNLEYILSRVRIQFTRDQRQHYCILRRASKGENEDLADFEYRQRKEELFTGELLRVGIKAVYVDEFSEITDILRAIEHRHKRNTIFISGAAHDYNPWCKAESEQFVYHLSRAICKEQYRVISGFGLGIGSAIITGVLEQTVMNGGRLDNDQLILRPFPQSKTGERPLKELWTEYRRNMLAHAGVAIFMFGNKLENGELILSDGMREEFDIAVAKGVFVIPVGITGSMSKLLWNEVMKSYQESQHENGKKITPLLGELGDKSTSLERAQEVILLLLRLI
;
A
#
# COMPACT_ATOMS: atom_id res chain seq x y z
N MET A 1 -15.27 -7.10 -7.73
CA MET A 1 -15.42 -5.70 -7.25
C MET A 1 -16.53 -5.00 -8.02
N LYS A 2 -17.29 -4.14 -7.34
CA LYS A 2 -18.38 -3.33 -7.92
C LYS A 2 -17.82 -2.08 -8.62
N ARG A 3 -18.61 -1.44 -9.50
CA ARG A 3 -18.20 -0.27 -10.30
C ARG A 3 -17.64 0.88 -9.46
N ASP A 4 -18.27 1.20 -8.33
CA ASP A 4 -17.82 2.30 -7.48
C ASP A 4 -16.54 1.96 -6.70
N GLN A 5 -16.32 0.69 -6.38
CA GLN A 5 -15.06 0.22 -5.80
C GLN A 5 -13.91 0.31 -6.81
N LEU A 6 -14.15 0.01 -8.09
CA LEU A 6 -13.15 0.18 -9.15
C LEU A 6 -12.77 1.66 -9.33
N ARG A 7 -13.75 2.57 -9.34
CA ARG A 7 -13.49 4.01 -9.37
C ARG A 7 -12.69 4.50 -8.16
N LEU A 8 -12.95 3.92 -6.98
CA LEU A 8 -12.17 4.22 -5.77
C LEU A 8 -10.72 3.79 -5.98
N VAL A 9 -10.47 2.57 -6.46
CA VAL A 9 -9.12 2.09 -6.76
C VAL A 9 -8.42 3.01 -7.76
N ASP A 10 -9.08 3.39 -8.86
CA ASP A 10 -8.52 4.32 -9.86
C ASP A 10 -8.08 5.64 -9.20
N THR A 11 -8.97 6.22 -8.39
CA THR A 11 -8.73 7.52 -7.76
C THR A 11 -7.59 7.45 -6.74
N LEU A 12 -7.63 6.46 -5.84
CA LEU A 12 -6.63 6.31 -4.80
C LEU A 12 -5.27 5.92 -5.35
N SER A 13 -5.22 5.12 -6.43
CA SER A 13 -3.95 4.78 -7.08
C SER A 13 -3.29 6.00 -7.69
N LYS A 14 -4.06 6.90 -8.31
CA LYS A 14 -3.55 8.18 -8.81
C LYS A 14 -2.99 9.07 -7.69
N GLU A 15 -3.76 9.22 -6.60
CA GLU A 15 -3.31 10.02 -5.44
C GLU A 15 -2.08 9.41 -4.75
N LEU A 16 -1.95 8.08 -4.77
CA LEU A 16 -0.77 7.37 -4.29
C LEU A 16 0.46 7.65 -5.18
N GLU A 17 0.31 7.58 -6.50
CA GLU A 17 1.37 7.89 -7.47
C GLU A 17 1.89 9.33 -7.33
N GLU A 18 1.00 10.27 -7.01
CA GLU A 18 1.35 11.68 -6.77
C GLU A 18 1.88 11.96 -5.34
N GLY A 19 1.96 10.95 -4.47
CA GLY A 19 2.43 11.11 -3.08
C GLY A 19 1.46 11.86 -2.16
N ASN A 20 0.18 11.97 -2.56
CA ASN A 20 -0.85 12.76 -1.91
C ASN A 20 -1.87 11.92 -1.12
N LEU A 21 -1.75 10.59 -1.11
CA LEU A 21 -2.62 9.71 -0.34
C LEU A 21 -2.24 9.71 1.16
N ALA A 22 -3.25 9.84 2.02
CA ALA A 22 -3.14 9.65 3.47
C ALA A 22 -4.18 8.64 3.96
N ILE A 23 -3.87 7.94 5.05
CA ILE A 23 -4.80 7.01 5.69
C ILE A 23 -5.28 7.60 7.02
N PHE A 24 -6.57 7.47 7.29
CA PHE A 24 -7.12 7.65 8.63
C PHE A 24 -7.70 6.33 9.13
N ALA A 25 -7.09 5.73 10.15
CA ALA A 25 -7.52 4.44 10.70
C ALA A 25 -8.25 4.63 12.04
N GLY A 26 -9.44 4.06 12.16
CA GLY A 26 -10.20 3.95 13.41
C GLY A 26 -10.12 2.57 14.06
N ALA A 27 -10.80 2.41 15.20
CA ALA A 27 -10.70 1.20 16.01
C ALA A 27 -11.20 -0.06 15.27
N GLY A 28 -12.13 0.11 14.33
CA GLY A 28 -12.61 -0.98 13.48
C GLY A 28 -11.54 -1.59 12.59
N PHE A 29 -10.45 -0.87 12.29
CA PHE A 29 -9.34 -1.37 11.49
C PHE A 29 -8.49 -2.38 12.27
N SER A 30 -8.40 -2.21 13.58
CA SER A 30 -7.63 -3.05 14.51
C SER A 30 -8.41 -4.27 15.03
N ARG A 31 -9.75 -4.30 14.89
CA ARG A 31 -10.59 -5.39 15.41
C ARG A 31 -10.19 -6.78 14.91
N ALA A 32 -9.88 -6.91 13.62
CA ALA A 32 -9.50 -8.19 13.03
C ALA A 32 -8.14 -8.72 13.54
N ALA A 33 -7.31 -7.88 14.15
CA ALA A 33 -6.09 -8.29 14.84
C ALA A 33 -6.35 -8.79 16.28
N GLY A 34 -7.59 -8.67 16.78
CA GLY A 34 -7.96 -9.06 18.13
C GLY A 34 -8.09 -7.91 19.11
N TYR A 35 -7.91 -6.65 18.69
CA TYR A 35 -8.15 -5.51 19.58
C TYR A 35 -9.62 -5.18 19.75
N VAL A 36 -9.97 -4.73 20.95
CA VAL A 36 -11.30 -4.28 21.31
C VAL A 36 -11.60 -2.90 20.71
N ASP A 37 -12.87 -2.64 20.43
CA ASP A 37 -13.33 -1.30 20.11
C ASP A 37 -13.69 -0.52 21.37
N TRP A 38 -14.02 0.76 21.20
CA TRP A 38 -14.34 1.65 22.31
C TRP A 38 -15.49 1.15 23.19
N LYS A 39 -16.52 0.55 22.57
CA LYS A 39 -17.67 -0.01 23.30
C LYS A 39 -17.28 -1.21 24.15
N SER A 40 -16.50 -2.14 23.58
CA SER A 40 -16.04 -3.33 24.30
C SER A 40 -15.05 -2.97 25.41
N LEU A 41 -14.17 -1.99 25.18
CA LEU A 41 -13.21 -1.49 26.17
C LEU A 41 -13.90 -0.93 27.43
N LEU A 42 -15.01 -0.21 27.26
CA LEU A 42 -15.74 0.41 28.38
C LEU A 42 -16.80 -0.51 29.01
N LYS A 43 -17.00 -1.72 28.50
CA LYS A 43 -17.95 -2.66 29.09
C LYS A 43 -17.69 -2.93 30.60
N PRO A 44 -16.46 -3.21 31.05
CA PRO A 44 -16.17 -3.39 32.47
C PRO A 44 -16.47 -2.14 33.32
N ILE A 45 -16.38 -0.95 32.71
CA ILE A 45 -16.70 0.33 33.37
C ILE A 45 -18.20 0.52 33.49
N ALA A 46 -18.96 0.17 32.46
CA ALA A 46 -20.42 0.18 32.51
C ALA A 46 -20.94 -0.77 33.59
N ASP A 47 -20.42 -2.00 33.63
CA ASP A 47 -20.81 -3.01 34.61
C ASP A 47 -20.53 -2.55 36.06
N GLU A 48 -19.41 -1.85 36.31
CA GLU A 48 -19.09 -1.28 37.62
C GLU A 48 -20.03 -0.13 38.03
N LEU A 49 -20.63 0.55 37.05
CA LEU A 49 -21.60 1.64 37.25
C LEU A 49 -23.06 1.15 37.25
N ASP A 50 -23.30 -0.16 37.21
CA ASP A 50 -24.62 -0.78 37.05
C ASP A 50 -25.35 -0.31 35.76
N LEU A 51 -24.58 -0.01 34.71
CA LEU A 51 -25.07 0.42 33.40
C LEU A 51 -24.87 -0.66 32.34
N ASP A 52 -25.70 -0.62 31.31
CA ASP A 52 -25.60 -1.52 30.16
C ASP A 52 -24.99 -0.77 28.98
N VAL A 53 -23.74 -1.10 28.65
CA VAL A 53 -23.00 -0.45 27.56
C VAL A 53 -23.71 -0.56 26.20
N ASP A 54 -24.59 -1.55 26.01
CA ASP A 54 -25.34 -1.71 24.77
C ASP A 54 -26.47 -0.70 24.61
N LYS A 55 -26.91 -0.08 25.71
CA LYS A 55 -27.92 0.99 25.75
C LYS A 55 -27.33 2.38 25.71
N GLU A 56 -26.02 2.52 25.97
CA GLU A 56 -25.34 3.81 26.00
C GLU A 56 -24.90 4.29 24.61
N TRP A 57 -25.30 5.52 24.27
CA TRP A 57 -24.94 6.16 23.00
C TRP A 57 -23.71 7.09 23.13
N ASP A 58 -23.45 7.60 24.34
CA ASP A 58 -22.33 8.49 24.65
C ASP A 58 -21.31 7.79 25.57
N LEU A 59 -20.44 7.01 24.94
CA LEU A 59 -19.36 6.28 25.61
C LEU A 59 -18.32 7.22 26.24
N VAL A 60 -18.18 8.46 25.75
CA VAL A 60 -17.26 9.45 26.32
C VAL A 60 -17.78 9.94 27.68
N THR A 61 -19.08 10.18 27.77
CA THR A 61 -19.73 10.53 29.05
C THR A 61 -19.71 9.34 30.02
N LEU A 62 -19.89 8.10 29.55
CA LEU A 62 -19.75 6.90 30.39
C LEU A 62 -18.36 6.83 31.07
N ALA A 63 -17.28 7.07 30.32
CA ALA A 63 -15.93 7.11 30.89
C ALA A 63 -15.78 8.23 31.94
N GLN A 64 -16.46 9.38 31.76
CA GLN A 64 -16.48 10.46 32.73
C GLN A 64 -17.29 10.12 34.01
N TYR A 65 -18.37 9.35 33.90
CA TYR A 65 -19.09 8.91 35.11
C TYR A 65 -18.20 8.09 36.02
N HIS A 66 -17.39 7.20 35.45
CA HIS A 66 -16.42 6.43 36.20
C HIS A 66 -15.38 7.31 36.92
N THR A 67 -14.84 8.36 36.28
CA THR A 67 -13.91 9.26 36.97
C THR A 67 -14.61 10.08 38.04
N ASN A 68 -15.85 10.51 37.82
CA ASN A 68 -16.60 11.29 38.80
C ASN A 68 -16.89 10.50 40.08
N VAL A 69 -17.33 9.24 39.98
CA VAL A 69 -17.59 8.40 41.16
C VAL A 69 -16.32 8.02 41.91
N ASN A 70 -15.18 7.98 41.21
CA ASN A 70 -13.87 7.65 41.78
C ASN A 70 -13.01 8.87 42.12
N ALA A 71 -13.63 10.02 42.44
CA ALA A 71 -12.94 11.25 42.86
C ALA A 71 -11.81 11.67 41.88
N THR A 72 -12.15 11.72 40.60
CA THR A 72 -11.29 12.04 39.44
C THR A 72 -10.15 11.05 39.17
N ASN A 73 -10.14 9.89 39.82
CA ASN A 73 -9.15 8.85 39.58
C ASN A 73 -9.37 8.14 38.24
N ARG A 74 -8.31 8.10 37.42
CA ARG A 74 -8.27 7.43 36.10
C ARG A 74 -7.51 6.12 36.08
N ALA A 75 -6.96 5.67 37.21
CA ALA A 75 -6.08 4.51 37.27
C ALA A 75 -6.71 3.26 36.65
N LYS A 76 -8.01 3.02 36.87
CA LYS A 76 -8.73 1.88 36.30
C LYS A 76 -8.86 1.98 34.77
N LEU A 77 -9.22 3.14 34.22
CA LEU A 77 -9.31 3.36 32.77
C LEU A 77 -7.94 3.16 32.11
N ASN A 78 -6.89 3.72 32.71
CA ASN A 78 -5.52 3.56 32.23
C ASN A 78 -5.09 2.08 32.30
N GLN A 79 -5.43 1.38 33.37
CA GLN A 79 -5.14 -0.04 33.53
C GLN A 79 -5.91 -0.90 32.53
N LEU A 80 -7.17 -0.55 32.21
CA LEU A 80 -7.95 -1.24 31.19
C LEU A 80 -7.34 -1.07 29.82
N LEU A 81 -6.93 0.14 29.44
CA LEU A 81 -6.18 0.37 28.21
C LEU A 81 -4.94 -0.52 28.16
N VAL A 82 -4.10 -0.47 29.20
CA VAL A 82 -2.89 -1.30 29.28
C VAL A 82 -3.27 -2.78 29.14
N THR A 83 -4.28 -3.27 29.84
CA THR A 83 -4.64 -4.70 29.83
C THR A 83 -5.11 -5.16 28.45
N GLU A 84 -6.04 -4.42 27.83
CA GLU A 84 -6.64 -4.79 26.56
C GLU A 84 -5.70 -4.59 25.36
N PHE A 85 -4.80 -3.60 25.44
CA PHE A 85 -3.91 -3.24 24.34
C PHE A 85 -2.45 -3.69 24.52
N SER A 86 -2.09 -4.29 25.67
CA SER A 86 -0.76 -4.93 25.86
C SER A 86 -0.66 -6.30 25.18
N MET A 87 -1.77 -6.87 24.68
CA MET A 87 -1.70 -8.08 23.86
C MET A 87 -0.82 -7.82 22.64
N THR A 88 0.12 -8.74 22.38
CA THR A 88 0.97 -8.71 21.18
C THR A 88 0.14 -9.16 19.98
N ALA A 89 -0.77 -8.29 19.52
CA ALA A 89 -1.53 -8.52 18.33
C ALA A 89 -0.64 -8.31 17.10
N GLU A 90 -0.83 -9.17 16.11
CA GLU A 90 -0.11 -9.10 14.86
C GLU A 90 -0.87 -8.22 13.85
N PRO A 91 -0.19 -7.34 13.09
CA PRO A 91 -0.86 -6.54 12.06
C PRO A 91 -1.59 -7.43 11.06
N THR A 92 -2.82 -7.05 10.72
CA THR A 92 -3.62 -7.76 9.71
C THR A 92 -3.04 -7.58 8.31
N GLU A 93 -3.52 -8.36 7.34
CA GLU A 93 -3.12 -8.20 5.94
C GLU A 93 -3.37 -6.78 5.41
N ASN A 94 -4.42 -6.10 5.88
CA ASN A 94 -4.67 -4.71 5.48
C ASN A 94 -3.56 -3.76 5.95
N HIS A 95 -3.04 -3.94 7.17
CA HIS A 95 -1.90 -3.17 7.67
C HIS A 95 -0.65 -3.47 6.83
N ALA A 96 -0.42 -4.75 6.52
CA ALA A 96 0.72 -5.17 5.72
C ALA A 96 0.67 -4.59 4.29
N ILE A 97 -0.51 -4.55 3.64
CA ILE A 97 -0.69 -3.92 2.33
C ILE A 97 -0.37 -2.43 2.40
N LEU A 98 -0.99 -1.69 3.33
CA LEU A 98 -0.75 -0.25 3.48
C LEU A 98 0.73 0.06 3.74
N ALA A 99 1.38 -0.72 4.59
CA ALA A 99 2.80 -0.57 4.89
C ALA A 99 3.70 -0.83 3.66
N ARG A 100 3.29 -1.66 2.70
CA ARG A 100 4.03 -1.85 1.42
C ARG A 100 3.87 -0.68 0.46
N LEU A 101 2.74 0.01 0.49
CA LEU A 101 2.47 1.19 -0.34
C LEU A 101 3.30 2.40 0.10
N PRO A 102 3.74 3.28 -0.82
CA PRO A 102 4.48 4.50 -0.49
C PRO A 102 3.58 5.61 0.08
N ILE A 103 2.86 5.31 1.16
CA ILE A 103 1.98 6.24 1.86
C ILE A 103 2.82 6.96 2.94
N PRO A 104 2.99 8.30 2.86
CA PRO A 104 3.85 9.03 3.79
C PRO A 104 3.13 9.45 5.08
N THR A 105 1.80 9.37 5.14
CA THR A 105 1.00 10.01 6.20
C THR A 105 -0.11 9.08 6.69
N TYR A 106 -0.06 8.77 7.98
CA TYR A 106 -1.08 8.01 8.70
C TYR A 106 -1.60 8.83 9.87
N TRP A 107 -2.92 8.89 9.99
CA TRP A 107 -3.63 9.43 11.14
C TRP A 107 -4.45 8.32 11.79
N THR A 108 -4.53 8.33 13.11
CA THR A 108 -5.37 7.38 13.84
C THR A 108 -5.81 7.93 15.18
N THR A 109 -6.97 7.46 15.64
CA THR A 109 -7.45 7.64 17.02
C THR A 109 -7.17 6.42 17.88
N ASN A 110 -6.51 5.39 17.33
CA ASN A 110 -6.20 4.16 18.03
C ASN A 110 -4.94 4.30 18.90
N TYR A 111 -4.92 3.58 20.01
CA TYR A 111 -3.80 3.54 20.95
C TYR A 111 -2.79 2.45 20.60
N ASP A 112 -3.22 1.42 19.86
CA ASP A 112 -2.41 0.24 19.49
C ASP A 112 -1.21 0.58 18.59
N ARG A 113 -0.31 -0.39 18.41
CA ARG A 113 0.93 -0.21 17.64
C ARG A 113 0.92 -0.88 16.26
N LEU A 114 -0.24 -1.22 15.69
CA LEU A 114 -0.29 -2.07 14.49
C LEU A 114 0.28 -1.39 13.23
N ILE A 115 0.05 -0.09 13.06
CA ILE A 115 0.50 0.66 11.89
C ILE A 115 2.03 0.75 11.88
N GLU A 116 2.62 1.19 12.99
CA GLU A 116 4.07 1.29 13.15
C GLU A 116 4.74 -0.09 13.08
N THR A 117 4.15 -1.12 13.69
CA THR A 117 4.68 -2.50 13.58
C THR A 117 4.67 -2.98 12.13
N ALA A 118 3.59 -2.69 11.37
CA ALA A 118 3.51 -3.08 9.96
C ALA A 118 4.53 -2.33 9.08
N LEU A 119 4.76 -1.04 9.37
CA LEU A 119 5.80 -0.23 8.70
C LEU A 119 7.19 -0.79 9.00
N GLU A 120 7.51 -1.06 10.26
CA GLU A 120 8.81 -1.62 10.68
C GLU A 120 9.06 -3.00 10.06
N LYS A 121 8.04 -3.86 9.99
CA LYS A 121 8.11 -5.16 9.30
C LYS A 121 8.33 -5.06 7.78
N ASN A 122 8.06 -3.89 7.19
CA ASN A 122 8.38 -3.58 5.79
C ASN A 122 9.62 -2.70 5.66
N GLU A 123 10.52 -2.73 6.65
CA GLU A 123 11.79 -2.00 6.67
C GLU A 123 11.63 -0.47 6.58
N LYS A 124 10.45 0.05 6.91
CA LYS A 124 10.16 1.49 6.93
C LYS A 124 10.37 2.10 8.30
N ILE A 125 10.91 3.32 8.31
CA ILE A 125 11.12 4.13 9.49
C ILE A 125 9.87 4.97 9.76
N ALA A 126 9.06 4.55 10.73
CA ALA A 126 7.88 5.30 11.19
C ALA A 126 8.26 6.44 12.15
N ASP A 127 7.81 7.67 11.89
CA ASP A 127 7.92 8.81 12.81
C ASP A 127 6.62 8.96 13.60
N ILE A 128 6.59 8.41 14.82
CA ILE A 128 5.37 8.33 15.65
C ILE A 128 5.19 9.64 16.41
N LYS A 129 4.01 10.25 16.27
CA LYS A 129 3.62 11.52 16.90
C LYS A 129 2.34 11.32 17.71
N HIS A 130 2.44 11.31 19.03
CA HIS A 130 1.31 11.23 19.96
C HIS A 130 1.29 12.37 21.00
N THR A 131 2.29 13.27 20.99
CA THR A 131 2.33 14.48 21.81
C THR A 131 2.73 15.72 21.00
N ASN A 132 2.32 16.92 21.43
CA ASN A 132 2.70 18.17 20.75
C ASN A 132 4.21 18.37 20.64
N LYS A 133 4.99 17.96 21.64
CA LYS A 133 6.44 18.12 21.63
C LYS A 133 7.09 17.32 20.49
N GLN A 134 6.54 16.16 20.16
CA GLN A 134 7.05 15.31 19.08
C GLN A 134 6.78 15.94 17.70
N LEU A 135 5.76 16.79 17.53
CA LEU A 135 5.52 17.47 16.25
C LEU A 135 6.68 18.39 15.84
N ALA A 136 7.43 18.91 16.81
CA ALA A 136 8.60 19.75 16.56
C ALA A 136 9.85 18.95 16.17
N THR A 137 9.87 17.64 16.39
CA THR A 137 11.02 16.79 16.04
C THR A 137 10.77 16.07 14.71
N THR A 138 11.83 15.71 14.00
CA THR A 138 11.75 14.90 12.78
C THR A 138 12.67 13.71 12.93
N ARG A 139 12.11 12.50 12.81
CA ARG A 139 12.92 11.28 12.81
C ARG A 139 13.75 11.24 11.51
N PRO A 140 15.10 11.11 11.58
CA PRO A 140 15.93 11.05 10.40
C PRO A 140 15.53 9.88 9.50
N LYS A 141 15.54 10.10 8.17
CA LYS A 141 15.20 9.09 7.15
C LYS A 141 13.81 8.46 7.31
N ARG A 142 12.86 9.13 7.96
CA ARG A 142 11.49 8.64 8.08
C ARG A 142 10.86 8.38 6.71
N ASP A 143 10.20 7.24 6.56
CA ASP A 143 9.42 6.88 5.38
C ASP A 143 7.96 7.30 5.53
N ALA A 144 7.43 7.28 6.76
CA ALA A 144 6.06 7.67 7.05
C ALA A 144 5.95 8.35 8.42
N ILE A 145 4.97 9.23 8.57
CA ILE A 145 4.58 9.83 9.86
C ILE A 145 3.28 9.18 10.33
N VAL A 146 3.24 8.78 11.60
CA VAL A 146 2.04 8.21 12.24
C VAL A 146 1.57 9.14 13.34
N TYR A 147 0.50 9.89 13.08
CA TYR A 147 -0.14 10.79 14.04
C TYR A 147 -1.21 10.05 14.82
N LYS A 148 -1.02 9.90 16.13
CA LYS A 148 -1.97 9.25 17.05
C LYS A 148 -2.64 10.34 17.88
N MET A 149 -3.86 10.70 17.50
CA MET A 149 -4.57 11.86 18.06
C MET A 149 -4.89 11.67 19.54
N HIS A 150 -5.27 10.47 19.93
CA HIS A 150 -5.75 10.19 21.28
C HIS A 150 -4.67 9.65 22.21
N GLY A 151 -3.40 9.69 21.79
CA GLY A 151 -2.27 9.21 22.58
C GLY A 151 -1.78 7.83 22.14
N ASP A 152 -1.04 7.19 23.02
CA ASP A 152 -0.32 5.94 22.75
C ASP A 152 -0.46 4.99 23.94
N ILE A 153 -0.52 3.68 23.68
CA ILE A 153 -0.64 2.66 24.72
C ILE A 153 0.52 2.68 25.72
N GLU A 154 1.73 3.02 25.29
CA GLU A 154 2.90 3.12 26.18
C GLU A 154 2.79 4.30 27.16
N HIS A 155 1.88 5.24 26.88
CA HIS A 155 1.63 6.45 27.66
C HIS A 155 0.14 6.55 28.01
N ALA A 156 -0.46 5.45 28.48
CA ALA A 156 -1.90 5.37 28.77
C ALA A 156 -2.43 6.47 29.72
N ALA A 157 -1.58 7.06 30.56
CA ALA A 157 -1.95 8.18 31.43
C ALA A 157 -2.29 9.47 30.68
N ASP A 158 -1.75 9.66 29.47
CA ASP A 158 -1.96 10.83 28.61
C ASP A 158 -3.04 10.58 27.55
N ALA A 159 -3.68 9.39 27.58
CA ALA A 159 -4.68 9.02 26.59
C ALA A 159 -5.97 9.87 26.70
N VAL A 160 -6.54 10.23 25.55
CA VAL A 160 -7.83 10.94 25.47
C VAL A 160 -8.96 9.92 25.59
N LEU A 161 -9.68 9.93 26.72
CA LEU A 161 -10.71 8.93 27.03
C LEU A 161 -12.00 9.55 27.60
N THR A 162 -11.86 10.55 28.47
CA THR A 162 -12.99 11.11 29.21
C THR A 162 -13.51 12.37 28.57
N ARG A 163 -14.74 12.77 28.90
CA ARG A 163 -15.33 14.02 28.41
C ARG A 163 -14.43 15.23 28.67
N ASP A 164 -13.83 15.32 29.85
CA ASP A 164 -12.88 16.39 30.19
C ASP A 164 -11.67 16.43 29.23
N ASP A 165 -11.19 15.28 28.76
CA ASP A 165 -10.09 15.21 27.79
C ASP A 165 -10.51 15.76 26.43
N TYR A 166 -11.69 15.36 25.94
CA TYR A 166 -12.24 15.84 24.66
C TYR A 166 -12.50 17.35 24.71
N GLU A 167 -13.08 17.86 25.81
CA GLU A 167 -13.34 19.30 25.98
C GLU A 167 -12.05 20.11 26.00
N ARG A 168 -10.98 19.59 26.63
CA ARG A 168 -9.67 20.26 26.67
C ARG A 168 -8.81 19.98 25.43
N TYR A 169 -9.22 19.07 24.54
CA TYR A 169 -8.43 18.64 23.39
C TYR A 169 -8.06 19.81 22.48
N HIS A 170 -8.99 20.71 22.21
CA HIS A 170 -8.73 21.88 21.37
C HIS A 170 -7.71 22.87 21.96
N VAL A 171 -7.49 22.82 23.27
CA VAL A 171 -6.47 23.64 23.95
C VAL A 171 -5.15 22.87 23.97
N ASN A 172 -5.19 21.63 24.42
CA ASN A 172 -4.01 20.82 24.69
C ASN A 172 -3.37 20.24 23.43
N MET A 173 -4.15 20.03 22.36
CA MET A 173 -3.73 19.35 21.12
C MET A 173 -4.00 20.21 19.87
N GLN A 174 -4.05 21.54 20.03
CA GLN A 174 -4.25 22.49 18.92
C GLN A 174 -3.23 22.32 17.77
N PRO A 175 -1.95 21.99 18.02
CA PRO A 175 -1.01 21.65 16.95
C PRO A 175 -1.43 20.44 16.12
N PHE A 176 -1.99 19.38 16.71
CA PHE A 176 -2.53 18.22 15.98
C PHE A 176 -3.74 18.60 15.13
N ILE A 177 -4.66 19.40 15.68
CA ILE A 177 -5.81 19.93 14.94
C ILE A 177 -5.34 20.71 13.70
N THR A 178 -4.31 21.54 13.87
CA THR A 178 -3.76 22.37 12.79
C THR A 178 -3.07 21.51 11.73
N ALA A 179 -2.27 20.51 12.15
CA ALA A 179 -1.62 19.58 11.24
C ALA A 179 -2.65 18.75 10.43
N LEU A 180 -3.65 18.15 11.10
CA LEU A 180 -4.69 17.39 10.41
C LEU A 180 -5.51 18.27 9.46
N SER A 181 -5.83 19.51 9.86
CA SER A 181 -6.53 20.45 8.97
C SER A 181 -5.72 20.74 7.71
N GLY A 182 -4.40 20.93 7.84
CA GLY A 182 -3.50 21.12 6.70
C GLY A 182 -3.42 19.89 5.79
N ASP A 183 -3.34 18.70 6.39
CA ASP A 183 -3.35 17.45 5.64
C ASP A 183 -4.70 17.23 4.92
N LEU A 184 -5.84 17.46 5.56
CA LEU A 184 -7.17 17.34 4.93
C LEU A 184 -7.34 18.29 3.73
N VAL A 185 -6.64 19.42 3.72
CA VAL A 185 -6.65 20.34 2.58
C VAL A 185 -5.74 19.87 1.45
N SER A 186 -4.56 19.34 1.80
CA SER A 186 -3.50 19.04 0.82
C SER A 186 -3.51 17.60 0.31
N LYS A 187 -4.06 16.65 1.06
CA LYS A 187 -3.98 15.21 0.82
C LYS A 187 -5.36 14.58 0.67
N THR A 188 -5.45 13.52 -0.11
CA THR A 188 -6.67 12.70 -0.20
C THR A 188 -6.64 11.65 0.89
N PHE A 189 -7.64 11.67 1.78
CA PHE A 189 -7.76 10.68 2.85
C PHE A 189 -8.60 9.48 2.42
N LEU A 190 -8.13 8.29 2.80
CA LEU A 190 -8.94 7.09 2.91
C LEU A 190 -9.18 6.77 4.40
N PHE A 191 -10.43 6.88 4.83
CA PHE A 191 -10.88 6.51 6.18
C PHE A 191 -11.25 5.02 6.23
N LEU A 192 -10.66 4.28 7.18
CA LEU A 192 -10.82 2.84 7.36
C LEU A 192 -11.21 2.51 8.80
N GLY A 193 -12.24 1.67 8.97
CA GLY A 193 -12.65 1.21 10.29
C GLY A 193 -13.10 2.32 11.24
N PHE A 194 -13.63 3.42 10.70
CA PHE A 194 -13.98 4.62 11.44
C PHE A 194 -15.50 4.80 11.51
N SER A 195 -16.03 5.05 12.70
CA SER A 195 -17.47 5.24 12.96
C SER A 195 -17.95 6.68 12.76
N PHE A 196 -17.04 7.65 12.65
CA PHE A 196 -17.33 9.09 12.65
C PHE A 196 -18.15 9.59 13.83
N THR A 197 -18.07 8.88 14.96
CA THR A 197 -18.65 9.30 16.24
C THR A 197 -17.67 10.06 17.12
N ASP A 198 -16.50 10.41 16.57
CA ASP A 198 -15.42 11.08 17.27
C ASP A 198 -15.63 12.61 17.27
N PRO A 199 -15.86 13.26 18.43
CA PRO A 199 -16.14 14.69 18.49
C PRO A 199 -14.96 15.56 18.02
N ASN A 200 -13.72 15.11 18.23
CA ASN A 200 -12.53 15.87 17.82
C ASN A 200 -12.39 15.86 16.31
N LEU A 201 -12.59 14.71 15.65
CA LEU A 201 -12.57 14.66 14.19
C LEU A 201 -13.73 15.43 13.58
N GLU A 202 -14.94 15.30 14.13
CA GLU A 202 -16.12 16.04 13.65
C GLU A 202 -15.85 17.55 13.70
N TYR A 203 -15.29 18.04 14.81
CA TYR A 203 -14.88 19.42 14.96
C TYR A 203 -13.90 19.86 13.86
N ILE A 204 -12.86 19.06 13.58
CA ILE A 204 -11.84 19.37 12.57
C ILE A 204 -12.44 19.39 11.16
N LEU A 205 -13.22 18.37 10.80
CA LEU A 205 -13.90 18.28 9.50
C LEU A 205 -14.85 19.46 9.29
N SER A 206 -15.57 19.88 10.33
CA SER A 206 -16.47 21.02 10.27
C SER A 206 -15.71 22.33 9.97
N ARG A 207 -14.53 22.52 10.56
CA ARG A 207 -13.67 23.70 10.38
C ARG A 207 -13.13 23.77 8.96
N VAL A 208 -12.60 22.66 8.45
CA VAL A 208 -12.11 22.57 7.07
C VAL A 208 -13.24 22.88 6.08
N ARG A 209 -14.41 22.25 6.26
CA ARG A 209 -15.59 22.52 5.43
C ARG A 209 -15.99 24.00 5.43
N ILE A 210 -16.05 24.65 6.60
CA ILE A 210 -16.44 26.07 6.69
C ILE A 210 -15.43 26.96 5.95
N GLN A 211 -14.14 26.65 6.02
CA GLN A 211 -13.10 27.46 5.40
C GLN A 211 -13.08 27.37 3.87
N PHE A 212 -13.34 26.18 3.30
CA PHE A 212 -13.26 25.95 1.85
C PHE A 212 -14.62 25.86 1.16
N THR A 213 -15.72 25.81 1.91
CA THR A 213 -17.11 25.75 1.43
C THR A 213 -17.35 24.73 0.31
N ARG A 214 -17.33 25.15 -0.97
CA ARG A 214 -17.62 24.31 -2.13
C ARG A 214 -16.37 23.69 -2.78
N ASP A 215 -15.19 24.23 -2.52
CA ASP A 215 -13.93 23.84 -3.16
C ASP A 215 -13.08 22.92 -2.27
N GLN A 216 -13.75 22.13 -1.42
CA GLN A 216 -13.07 21.17 -0.54
C GLN A 216 -12.55 19.98 -1.34
N ARG A 217 -11.36 19.50 -1.00
CA ARG A 217 -10.84 18.22 -1.50
C ARG A 217 -11.78 17.07 -1.10
N GLN A 218 -12.06 16.18 -2.04
CA GLN A 218 -12.86 14.98 -1.79
C GLN A 218 -11.99 13.91 -1.11
N HIS A 219 -12.49 13.34 -0.02
CA HIS A 219 -11.94 12.18 0.67
C HIS A 219 -12.86 10.97 0.53
N TYR A 220 -12.42 9.81 0.96
CA TYR A 220 -13.13 8.55 0.81
C TYR A 220 -13.19 7.78 2.12
N CYS A 221 -14.29 7.08 2.37
CA CYS A 221 -14.37 6.08 3.43
C CYS A 221 -14.94 4.78 2.89
N ILE A 222 -14.54 3.66 3.48
CA ILE A 222 -15.13 2.35 3.17
C ILE A 222 -16.02 1.91 4.33
N LEU A 223 -17.31 1.71 4.04
CA LEU A 223 -18.32 1.30 5.01
C LEU A 223 -18.87 -0.08 4.64
N ARG A 224 -19.21 -0.90 5.63
CA ARG A 224 -19.95 -2.13 5.39
C ARG A 224 -21.44 -1.81 5.31
N ARG A 225 -22.13 -2.34 4.29
CA ARG A 225 -23.58 -2.21 4.17
C ARG A 225 -24.26 -2.90 5.35
N ALA A 226 -25.27 -2.26 5.91
CA ALA A 226 -26.16 -2.90 6.87
C ALA A 226 -26.73 -4.21 6.29
N SER A 227 -26.56 -5.31 7.03
CA SER A 227 -27.26 -6.58 6.82
C SER A 227 -28.31 -6.79 7.90
N LYS A 228 -29.38 -7.52 7.57
CA LYS A 228 -30.42 -7.88 8.55
C LYS A 228 -29.86 -8.91 9.53
N GLY A 229 -30.02 -8.66 10.83
CA GLY A 229 -29.64 -9.61 11.87
C GLY A 229 -30.56 -10.83 11.90
N GLU A 230 -30.07 -11.97 12.40
CA GLU A 230 -30.83 -13.24 12.42
C GLU A 230 -32.19 -13.12 13.13
N ASN A 231 -32.27 -12.33 14.20
CA ASN A 231 -33.48 -12.13 15.02
C ASN A 231 -34.02 -10.69 14.96
N GLU A 232 -33.66 -9.93 13.94
CA GLU A 232 -34.07 -8.54 13.81
C GLU A 232 -35.40 -8.42 13.05
N ASP A 233 -36.29 -7.54 13.51
CA ASP A 233 -37.50 -7.23 12.74
C ASP A 233 -37.16 -6.49 11.45
N LEU A 234 -38.01 -6.64 10.42
CA LEU A 234 -37.84 -5.92 9.16
C LEU A 234 -37.88 -4.40 9.37
N ALA A 235 -38.72 -3.91 10.27
CA ALA A 235 -38.82 -2.48 10.56
C ALA A 235 -37.53 -1.90 11.15
N ASP A 236 -36.89 -2.61 12.08
CA ASP A 236 -35.62 -2.20 12.69
C ASP A 236 -34.48 -2.21 11.66
N PHE A 237 -34.45 -3.22 10.78
CA PHE A 237 -33.50 -3.28 9.68
C PHE A 237 -33.66 -2.10 8.71
N GLU A 238 -34.89 -1.82 8.27
CA GLU A 238 -35.20 -0.68 7.38
C GLU A 238 -34.86 0.66 8.05
N TYR A 239 -35.11 0.80 9.35
CA TYR A 239 -34.70 1.97 10.13
C TYR A 239 -33.19 2.17 10.12
N ARG A 240 -32.40 1.11 10.35
CA ARG A 240 -30.93 1.19 10.28
C ARG A 240 -30.43 1.51 8.88
N GLN A 241 -30.99 0.90 7.84
CA GLN A 241 -30.63 1.21 6.46
C GLN A 241 -30.90 2.70 6.15
N ARG A 242 -32.05 3.21 6.59
CA ARG A 242 -32.39 4.62 6.41
C ARG A 242 -31.43 5.55 7.17
N LYS A 243 -31.05 5.19 8.40
CA LYS A 243 -30.07 5.96 9.20
C LYS A 243 -28.69 5.98 8.51
N GLU A 244 -28.27 4.88 7.92
CA GLU A 244 -27.02 4.75 7.16
C GLU A 244 -27.01 5.64 5.90
N GLU A 245 -28.12 5.69 5.16
CA GLU A 245 -28.29 6.60 4.01
C GLU A 245 -28.17 8.07 4.43
N LEU A 246 -28.83 8.47 5.52
CA LEU A 246 -28.77 9.84 6.04
C LEU A 246 -27.35 10.20 6.51
N PHE A 247 -26.69 9.26 7.19
CA PHE A 247 -25.31 9.42 7.63
C PHE A 247 -24.34 9.62 6.46
N THR A 248 -24.54 8.91 5.35
CA THR A 248 -23.76 9.13 4.11
C THR A 248 -23.93 10.55 3.56
N GLY A 249 -25.13 11.14 3.70
CA GLY A 249 -25.37 12.54 3.38
C GLY A 249 -24.53 13.51 4.23
N GLU A 250 -24.40 13.24 5.54
CA GLU A 250 -23.57 14.04 6.44
C GLU A 250 -22.07 13.91 6.10
N LEU A 251 -21.61 12.72 5.71
CA LEU A 251 -20.23 12.54 5.25
C LEU A 251 -19.94 13.35 3.97
N LEU A 252 -20.85 13.33 3.00
CA LEU A 252 -20.71 14.12 1.78
C LEU A 252 -20.66 15.62 2.07
N ARG A 253 -21.42 16.09 3.06
CA ARG A 253 -21.41 17.49 3.50
C ARG A 253 -20.04 17.94 4.00
N VAL A 254 -19.23 17.04 4.55
CA VAL A 254 -17.84 17.31 4.98
C VAL A 254 -16.81 16.82 3.97
N GLY A 255 -17.20 16.60 2.71
CA GLY A 255 -16.29 16.22 1.63
C GLY A 255 -15.85 14.76 1.64
N ILE A 256 -16.52 13.88 2.38
CA ILE A 256 -16.19 12.45 2.47
C ILE A 256 -17.19 11.63 1.68
N LYS A 257 -16.74 10.90 0.66
CA LYS A 257 -17.55 9.99 -0.14
C LYS A 257 -17.47 8.57 0.39
N ALA A 258 -18.61 7.99 0.77
CA ALA A 258 -18.69 6.61 1.19
C ALA A 258 -18.69 5.64 0.00
N VAL A 259 -17.91 4.57 0.11
CA VAL A 259 -17.92 3.42 -0.79
C VAL A 259 -18.28 2.19 0.03
N TYR A 260 -19.28 1.44 -0.42
CA TYR A 260 -19.79 0.30 0.31
C TYR A 260 -19.13 -1.01 -0.09
N VAL A 261 -18.92 -1.85 0.92
CA VAL A 261 -18.63 -3.27 0.80
C VAL A 261 -19.77 -4.06 1.45
N ASP A 262 -20.03 -5.28 0.97
CA ASP A 262 -20.99 -6.17 1.62
C ASP A 262 -20.27 -6.94 2.74
N GLU A 263 -19.03 -7.37 2.47
CA GLU A 263 -18.17 -8.07 3.43
C GLU A 263 -16.87 -7.31 3.72
N PHE A 264 -16.34 -7.44 4.95
CA PHE A 264 -15.08 -6.78 5.33
C PHE A 264 -13.86 -7.27 4.53
N SER A 265 -13.90 -8.49 3.99
CA SER A 265 -12.83 -9.03 3.13
C SER A 265 -12.67 -8.24 1.83
N GLU A 266 -13.74 -7.59 1.33
CA GLU A 266 -13.66 -6.76 0.12
C GLU A 266 -12.77 -5.51 0.34
N ILE A 267 -12.59 -5.06 1.59
CA ILE A 267 -11.62 -3.99 1.90
C ILE A 267 -10.22 -4.45 1.52
N THR A 268 -9.86 -5.69 1.87
CA THR A 268 -8.58 -6.28 1.52
C THR A 268 -8.43 -6.38 0.00
N ASP A 269 -9.49 -6.74 -0.72
CA ASP A 269 -9.44 -6.82 -2.19
C ASP A 269 -9.26 -5.44 -2.84
N ILE A 270 -9.90 -4.39 -2.31
CA ILE A 270 -9.69 -3.00 -2.76
C ILE A 270 -8.22 -2.58 -2.52
N LEU A 271 -7.68 -2.82 -1.32
CA LEU A 271 -6.31 -2.47 -0.99
C LEU A 271 -5.30 -3.25 -1.86
N ARG A 272 -5.54 -4.54 -2.09
CA ARG A 272 -4.74 -5.37 -3.02
C ARG A 272 -4.80 -4.81 -4.44
N ALA A 273 -5.97 -4.37 -4.92
CA ALA A 273 -6.09 -3.79 -6.25
C ALA A 273 -5.26 -2.51 -6.40
N ILE A 274 -5.23 -1.65 -5.37
CA ILE A 274 -4.36 -0.46 -5.31
C ILE A 274 -2.88 -0.88 -5.33
N GLU A 275 -2.49 -1.87 -4.51
CA GLU A 275 -1.13 -2.42 -4.49
C GLU A 275 -0.70 -2.99 -5.84
N HIS A 276 -1.56 -3.80 -6.46
CA HIS A 276 -1.29 -4.38 -7.77
C HIS A 276 -1.10 -3.30 -8.83
N ARG A 277 -1.94 -2.25 -8.84
CA ARG A 277 -1.81 -1.15 -9.79
C ARG A 277 -0.51 -0.38 -9.59
N HIS A 278 -0.17 -0.08 -8.34
CA HIS A 278 1.10 0.56 -8.00
C HIS A 278 2.31 -0.27 -8.46
N LYS A 279 2.27 -1.59 -8.25
CA LYS A 279 3.34 -2.50 -8.68
C LYS A 279 3.45 -2.60 -10.20
N ARG A 280 2.35 -2.57 -10.96
CA ARG A 280 2.38 -2.64 -12.44
C ARG A 280 3.15 -1.49 -13.08
N ASN A 281 3.26 -0.35 -12.40
CA ASN A 281 4.11 0.76 -12.83
C ASN A 281 5.61 0.53 -12.57
N THR A 282 5.99 -0.65 -12.06
CA THR A 282 7.38 -1.04 -11.80
C THR A 282 7.74 -2.29 -12.56
N ILE A 283 8.73 -2.14 -13.43
CA ILE A 283 9.19 -3.16 -14.36
C ILE A 283 10.55 -3.66 -13.91
N PHE A 284 10.63 -4.94 -13.57
CA PHE A 284 11.88 -5.64 -13.40
C PHE A 284 12.42 -6.08 -14.77
N ILE A 285 13.65 -5.73 -15.10
CA ILE A 285 14.29 -6.18 -16.35
C ILE A 285 15.42 -7.14 -15.99
N SER A 286 15.21 -8.41 -16.36
CA SER A 286 16.17 -9.50 -16.26
C SER A 286 16.81 -9.78 -17.61
N GLY A 287 18.13 -9.92 -17.60
CA GLY A 287 18.88 -10.36 -18.75
C GLY A 287 20.32 -10.64 -18.42
N ALA A 288 20.89 -11.63 -19.10
CA ALA A 288 22.32 -11.94 -19.04
C ALA A 288 22.72 -12.45 -20.42
N ALA A 289 23.73 -11.85 -21.02
CA ALA A 289 24.18 -12.22 -22.36
C ALA A 289 25.71 -12.21 -22.43
N HIS A 290 26.28 -13.40 -22.63
CA HIS A 290 27.63 -13.58 -23.13
C HIS A 290 27.60 -13.87 -24.64
N ASP A 291 26.59 -14.62 -25.09
CA ASP A 291 26.21 -14.82 -26.48
C ASP A 291 24.88 -14.11 -26.78
N TYR A 292 24.78 -13.52 -27.97
CA TYR A 292 23.62 -12.69 -28.38
C TYR A 292 22.77 -13.36 -29.47
N ASN A 293 23.12 -14.58 -29.88
CA ASN A 293 22.37 -15.31 -30.91
C ASN A 293 20.86 -15.40 -30.59
N PRO A 294 19.98 -15.22 -31.59
CA PRO A 294 20.28 -15.15 -33.03
C PRO A 294 20.70 -13.76 -33.55
N TRP A 295 20.81 -12.76 -32.68
CA TRP A 295 21.11 -11.37 -33.05
C TRP A 295 22.60 -11.06 -32.85
N CYS A 296 23.07 -9.96 -33.44
CA CYS A 296 24.39 -9.47 -33.09
C CYS A 296 24.36 -8.66 -31.79
N LYS A 297 25.54 -8.49 -31.18
CA LYS A 297 25.70 -7.73 -29.94
C LYS A 297 25.22 -6.28 -30.08
N ALA A 298 25.54 -5.61 -31.18
CA ALA A 298 25.20 -4.21 -31.39
C ALA A 298 23.67 -3.99 -31.48
N GLU A 299 22.97 -4.82 -32.25
CA GLU A 299 21.50 -4.80 -32.35
C GLU A 299 20.84 -5.07 -30.99
N SER A 300 21.39 -6.04 -30.25
CA SER A 300 20.89 -6.40 -28.92
C SER A 300 21.05 -5.27 -27.91
N GLU A 301 22.22 -4.62 -27.86
CA GLU A 301 22.47 -3.48 -26.97
C GLU A 301 21.57 -2.28 -27.33
N GLN A 302 21.38 -2.00 -28.63
CA GLN A 302 20.45 -0.98 -29.10
C GLN A 302 19.01 -1.27 -28.70
N PHE A 303 18.56 -2.52 -28.87
CA PHE A 303 17.23 -2.94 -28.46
C PHE A 303 16.99 -2.71 -26.95
N VAL A 304 17.93 -3.16 -26.09
CA VAL A 304 17.81 -2.98 -24.64
C VAL A 304 17.82 -1.50 -24.25
N TYR A 305 18.67 -0.70 -24.90
CA TYR A 305 18.71 0.76 -24.72
C TYR A 305 17.38 1.42 -25.10
N HIS A 306 16.86 1.17 -26.30
CA HIS A 306 15.63 1.78 -26.79
C HIS A 306 14.41 1.33 -26.01
N LEU A 307 14.34 0.06 -25.61
CA LEU A 307 13.28 -0.46 -24.76
C LEU A 307 13.29 0.23 -23.40
N SER A 308 14.44 0.29 -22.73
CA SER A 308 14.57 0.90 -21.40
C SER A 308 14.26 2.40 -21.44
N ARG A 309 14.69 3.09 -22.50
CA ARG A 309 14.35 4.49 -22.78
C ARG A 309 12.84 4.69 -22.97
N ALA A 310 12.20 3.83 -23.76
CA ALA A 310 10.77 3.94 -24.04
C ALA A 310 9.91 3.63 -22.80
N ILE A 311 10.29 2.63 -22.01
CA ILE A 311 9.68 2.32 -20.71
C ILE A 311 9.74 3.55 -19.79
N CYS A 312 10.91 4.15 -19.64
CA CYS A 312 11.08 5.34 -18.79
C CYS A 312 10.28 6.55 -19.32
N LYS A 313 10.18 6.71 -20.65
CA LYS A 313 9.41 7.80 -21.27
C LYS A 313 7.93 7.73 -20.88
N GLU A 314 7.37 6.53 -20.78
CA GLU A 314 5.99 6.27 -20.35
C GLU A 314 5.81 6.32 -18.82
N GLN A 315 6.80 6.83 -18.08
CA GLN A 315 6.78 7.02 -16.62
C GLN A 315 6.77 5.72 -15.78
N TYR A 316 7.14 4.59 -16.36
CA TYR A 316 7.38 3.37 -15.59
C TYR A 316 8.71 3.43 -14.84
N ARG A 317 8.74 2.84 -13.64
CA ARG A 317 9.95 2.63 -12.84
C ARG A 317 10.67 1.36 -13.29
N VAL A 318 12.00 1.40 -13.37
CA VAL A 318 12.82 0.26 -13.81
C VAL A 318 13.64 -0.27 -12.63
N ILE A 319 13.55 -1.59 -12.39
CA ILE A 319 14.43 -2.32 -11.47
C ILE A 319 15.34 -3.22 -12.32
N SER A 320 16.65 -3.18 -12.06
CA SER A 320 17.60 -4.09 -12.72
C SER A 320 18.66 -4.62 -11.76
N GLY A 321 18.94 -5.93 -11.90
CA GLY A 321 20.03 -6.61 -11.20
C GLY A 321 21.43 -6.32 -11.77
N PHE A 322 21.53 -5.43 -12.76
CA PHE A 322 22.77 -5.14 -13.51
C PHE A 322 23.38 -6.39 -14.15
N GLY A 323 22.58 -7.08 -14.96
CA GLY A 323 23.01 -8.31 -15.62
C GLY A 323 24.16 -8.10 -16.61
N LEU A 324 25.05 -9.08 -16.70
CA LEU A 324 26.20 -9.06 -17.59
C LEU A 324 25.76 -8.90 -19.05
N GLY A 325 26.37 -7.95 -19.77
CA GLY A 325 26.16 -7.75 -21.20
C GLY A 325 24.90 -6.95 -21.58
N ILE A 326 24.03 -6.62 -20.64
CA ILE A 326 22.84 -5.79 -20.90
C ILE A 326 22.63 -4.64 -19.89
N GLY A 327 23.22 -4.72 -18.70
CA GLY A 327 23.01 -3.73 -17.63
C GLY A 327 23.39 -2.30 -18.03
N SER A 328 24.52 -2.13 -18.73
CA SER A 328 24.95 -0.80 -19.19
C SER A 328 23.95 -0.17 -20.17
N ALA A 329 23.36 -0.94 -21.08
CA ALA A 329 22.38 -0.44 -22.04
C ALA A 329 21.08 0.03 -21.36
N ILE A 330 20.62 -0.70 -20.33
CA ILE A 330 19.49 -0.29 -19.49
C ILE A 330 19.77 1.07 -18.85
N ILE A 331 20.92 1.19 -18.18
CA ILE A 331 21.33 2.42 -17.51
C ILE A 331 21.36 3.58 -18.49
N THR A 332 22.07 3.44 -19.62
CA THR A 332 22.18 4.52 -20.61
C THR A 332 20.81 4.93 -21.14
N GLY A 333 19.92 3.97 -21.43
CA GLY A 333 18.57 4.26 -21.93
C GLY A 333 17.73 5.08 -20.94
N VAL A 334 17.78 4.73 -19.66
CA VAL A 334 17.04 5.45 -18.60
C VAL A 334 17.70 6.80 -18.30
N LEU A 335 19.02 6.84 -18.10
CA LEU A 335 19.76 8.08 -17.80
C LEU A 335 19.56 9.13 -18.89
N GLU A 336 19.71 8.76 -20.16
CA GLU A 336 19.53 9.72 -21.26
C GLU A 336 18.09 10.24 -21.31
N GLN A 337 17.09 9.38 -21.11
CA GLN A 337 15.70 9.82 -21.12
C GLN A 337 15.40 10.84 -20.01
N THR A 338 15.91 10.58 -18.81
CA THR A 338 15.67 11.46 -17.66
C THR A 338 16.42 12.78 -17.79
N VAL A 339 17.69 12.75 -18.20
CA VAL A 339 18.53 13.94 -18.38
C VAL A 339 18.04 14.81 -19.55
N MET A 340 17.68 14.21 -20.68
CA MET A 340 17.21 14.95 -21.87
C MET A 340 15.89 15.69 -21.64
N ASN A 341 15.04 15.20 -20.75
CA ASN A 341 13.78 15.87 -20.39
C ASN A 341 13.95 16.98 -19.33
N GLY A 342 15.19 17.37 -19.00
CA GLY A 342 15.48 18.37 -17.96
C GLY A 342 15.17 17.87 -16.54
N GLY A 343 14.90 16.57 -16.38
CA GLY A 343 14.66 15.95 -15.10
C GLY A 343 15.95 15.66 -14.34
N ARG A 344 15.87 15.62 -13.01
CA ARG A 344 16.88 14.92 -12.20
C ARG A 344 16.54 13.44 -12.23
N LEU A 345 17.56 12.57 -12.12
CA LEU A 345 17.29 11.18 -11.78
C LEU A 345 16.57 11.17 -10.45
N ASP A 346 15.27 10.92 -10.49
CA ASP A 346 14.53 10.61 -9.29
C ASP A 346 14.99 9.23 -8.83
N ASN A 347 15.27 9.07 -7.54
CA ASN A 347 15.74 7.81 -6.97
C ASN A 347 14.74 6.66 -7.22
N ASP A 348 13.48 7.01 -7.53
CA ASP A 348 12.41 6.06 -7.78
C ASP A 348 12.31 5.60 -9.24
N GLN A 349 12.91 6.29 -10.22
CA GLN A 349 12.78 5.93 -11.64
C GLN A 349 13.69 4.74 -12.03
N LEU A 350 14.89 4.65 -11.48
CA LEU A 350 15.84 3.56 -11.74
C LEU A 350 16.42 3.01 -10.44
N ILE A 351 16.07 1.77 -10.13
CA ILE A 351 16.59 1.05 -8.97
C ILE A 351 17.61 0.01 -9.45
N LEU A 352 18.89 0.31 -9.22
CA LEU A 352 20.00 -0.60 -9.53
C LEU A 352 20.39 -1.41 -8.30
N ARG A 353 20.43 -2.73 -8.48
CA ARG A 353 20.72 -3.70 -7.43
C ARG A 353 21.73 -4.72 -7.95
N PRO A 354 23.00 -4.35 -8.12
CA PRO A 354 24.03 -5.26 -8.61
C PRO A 354 24.28 -6.39 -7.61
N PHE A 355 24.45 -7.60 -8.12
CA PHE A 355 24.72 -8.76 -7.28
C PHE A 355 26.15 -8.73 -6.70
N PRO A 356 26.33 -9.04 -5.40
CA PRO A 356 27.65 -9.12 -4.79
C PRO A 356 28.46 -10.26 -5.41
N GLN A 357 29.71 -9.97 -5.79
CA GLN A 357 30.57 -10.89 -6.55
C GLN A 357 31.50 -11.73 -5.66
N SER A 358 31.78 -11.29 -4.43
CA SER A 358 32.74 -11.94 -3.52
C SER A 358 32.09 -12.30 -2.19
N LYS A 359 32.46 -13.47 -1.65
CA LYS A 359 32.02 -13.91 -0.33
C LYS A 359 32.89 -13.22 0.73
N THR A 360 32.57 -11.97 1.03
CA THR A 360 33.25 -11.20 2.10
C THR A 360 32.58 -11.37 3.46
N GLY A 361 31.32 -11.83 3.49
CA GLY A 361 30.54 -12.03 4.72
C GLY A 361 30.35 -13.50 5.13
N GLU A 362 29.70 -13.69 6.28
CA GLU A 362 29.47 -15.00 6.90
C GLU A 362 28.41 -15.83 6.16
N ARG A 363 27.38 -15.18 5.60
CA ARG A 363 26.30 -15.85 4.86
C ARG A 363 26.78 -16.42 3.51
N PRO A 364 26.27 -17.58 3.07
CA PRO A 364 26.50 -18.08 1.71
C PRO A 364 26.02 -17.09 0.64
N LEU A 365 26.84 -16.84 -0.39
CA LEU A 365 26.49 -15.93 -1.50
C LEU A 365 25.17 -16.31 -2.18
N LYS A 366 24.90 -17.61 -2.33
CA LYS A 366 23.68 -18.12 -2.97
C LYS A 366 22.43 -17.72 -2.19
N GLU A 367 22.43 -17.84 -0.87
CA GLU A 367 21.30 -17.43 -0.01
C GLU A 367 21.08 -15.93 -0.10
N LEU A 368 22.16 -15.15 -0.07
CA LEU A 368 22.10 -13.70 -0.21
C LEU A 368 21.52 -13.28 -1.57
N TRP A 369 21.92 -13.93 -2.67
CA TRP A 369 21.38 -13.65 -4.00
C TRP A 369 19.89 -13.98 -4.11
N THR A 370 19.44 -15.09 -3.54
CA THR A 370 18.02 -15.45 -3.51
C THR A 370 17.19 -14.43 -2.73
N GLU A 371 17.66 -14.02 -1.55
CA GLU A 371 17.02 -12.97 -0.75
C GLU A 371 16.95 -11.65 -1.53
N TYR A 372 18.05 -11.27 -2.20
CA TYR A 372 18.12 -10.06 -2.99
C TYR A 372 17.13 -10.06 -4.18
N ARG A 373 17.00 -11.19 -4.90
CA ARG A 373 16.00 -11.36 -5.96
C ARG A 373 14.58 -11.23 -5.43
N ARG A 374 14.29 -11.87 -4.30
CA ARG A 374 12.97 -11.79 -3.66
C ARG A 374 12.60 -10.35 -3.31
N ASN A 375 13.55 -9.56 -2.83
CA ASN A 375 13.34 -8.16 -2.49
C ASN A 375 13.09 -7.30 -3.73
N MET A 376 13.91 -7.46 -4.79
CA MET A 376 13.68 -6.74 -6.06
C MET A 376 12.31 -7.03 -6.66
N LEU A 377 11.93 -8.31 -6.73
CA LEU A 377 10.66 -8.75 -7.31
C LEU A 377 9.44 -8.49 -6.42
N ALA A 378 9.63 -8.19 -5.12
CA ALA A 378 8.52 -7.85 -4.23
C ALA A 378 7.83 -6.53 -4.61
N HIS A 379 8.56 -5.63 -5.27
CA HIS A 379 8.11 -4.29 -5.67
C HIS A 379 7.73 -4.20 -7.15
N ALA A 380 8.03 -5.22 -7.96
CA ALA A 380 7.70 -5.25 -9.37
C ALA A 380 6.30 -5.84 -9.61
N GLY A 381 5.57 -5.29 -10.57
CA GLY A 381 4.30 -5.85 -11.07
C GLY A 381 4.46 -6.52 -12.42
N VAL A 382 5.53 -6.17 -13.16
CA VAL A 382 5.89 -6.78 -14.43
C VAL A 382 7.38 -7.16 -14.42
N ALA A 383 7.72 -8.31 -15.00
CA ALA A 383 9.10 -8.76 -15.17
C ALA A 383 9.37 -9.13 -16.63
N ILE A 384 10.33 -8.47 -17.27
CA ILE A 384 10.76 -8.72 -18.65
C ILE A 384 12.03 -9.56 -18.64
N PHE A 385 12.08 -10.62 -19.45
CA PHE A 385 13.22 -11.53 -19.53
C PHE A 385 13.79 -11.57 -20.95
N MET A 386 15.10 -11.32 -21.10
CA MET A 386 15.77 -11.27 -22.41
C MET A 386 17.10 -12.01 -22.36
N PHE A 387 17.41 -12.79 -23.38
CA PHE A 387 18.61 -13.64 -23.48
C PHE A 387 18.66 -14.69 -22.36
N GLY A 388 19.70 -14.68 -21.54
CA GLY A 388 19.84 -15.54 -20.37
C GLY A 388 20.82 -16.69 -20.57
N ASN A 389 22.06 -16.34 -20.92
CA ASN A 389 23.19 -17.25 -20.95
C ASN A 389 24.38 -16.64 -20.18
N LYS A 390 25.27 -17.51 -19.71
CA LYS A 390 26.50 -17.13 -19.00
C LYS A 390 27.64 -18.05 -19.42
N LEU A 391 28.87 -17.57 -19.23
CA LEU A 391 30.06 -18.40 -19.39
C LEU A 391 30.39 -19.06 -18.05
N GLU A 392 30.44 -20.39 -18.00
CA GLU A 392 30.88 -21.14 -16.82
C GLU A 392 31.93 -22.15 -17.27
N ASN A 393 33.14 -22.08 -16.68
CA ASN A 393 34.28 -22.92 -17.06
C ASN A 393 34.63 -22.89 -18.57
N GLY A 394 34.37 -21.77 -19.25
CA GLY A 394 34.64 -21.61 -20.68
C GLY A 394 33.52 -22.14 -21.60
N GLU A 395 32.48 -22.75 -21.05
CA GLU A 395 31.31 -23.21 -21.80
C GLU A 395 30.16 -22.22 -21.67
N LEU A 396 29.43 -22.04 -22.77
CA LEU A 396 28.22 -21.24 -22.79
C LEU A 396 27.06 -22.08 -22.25
N ILE A 397 26.54 -21.69 -21.08
CA ILE A 397 25.41 -22.36 -20.44
C ILE A 397 24.26 -21.40 -20.20
N LEU A 398 23.07 -21.94 -19.93
CA LEU A 398 21.90 -21.13 -19.61
C LEU A 398 22.02 -20.49 -18.22
N SER A 399 21.45 -19.29 -18.07
CA SER A 399 21.47 -18.55 -16.80
C SER A 399 20.49 -19.15 -15.80
N ASP A 400 21.02 -19.86 -14.81
CA ASP A 400 20.31 -20.33 -13.62
C ASP A 400 19.74 -19.17 -12.78
N GLY A 401 20.47 -18.05 -12.69
CA GLY A 401 20.01 -16.86 -12.00
C GLY A 401 18.75 -16.24 -12.63
N MET A 402 18.68 -16.21 -13.97
CA MET A 402 17.47 -15.75 -14.67
C MET A 402 16.28 -16.70 -14.46
N ARG A 403 16.53 -18.01 -14.45
CA ARG A 403 15.47 -19.00 -14.15
C ARG A 403 14.90 -18.77 -12.76
N GLU A 404 15.76 -18.57 -11.77
CA GLU A 404 15.35 -18.30 -10.39
C GLU A 404 14.54 -17.00 -10.28
N GLU A 405 14.92 -15.94 -11.00
CA GLU A 405 14.14 -14.70 -11.07
C GLU A 405 12.75 -14.92 -11.67
N PHE A 406 12.64 -15.75 -12.72
CA PHE A 406 11.36 -16.11 -13.29
C PHE A 406 10.48 -16.90 -12.30
N ASP A 407 11.06 -17.89 -11.61
CA ASP A 407 10.34 -18.69 -10.61
C ASP A 407 9.80 -17.83 -9.47
N ILE A 408 10.62 -16.92 -8.97
CA ILE A 408 10.23 -15.96 -7.93
C ILE A 408 9.13 -15.02 -8.44
N ALA A 409 9.25 -14.53 -9.68
CA ALA A 409 8.26 -13.63 -10.29
C ALA A 409 6.90 -14.33 -10.39
N VAL A 410 6.85 -15.55 -10.93
CA VAL A 410 5.63 -16.35 -11.05
C VAL A 410 5.03 -16.63 -9.67
N ALA A 411 5.84 -17.06 -8.69
CA ALA A 411 5.38 -17.36 -7.33
C ALA A 411 4.79 -16.12 -6.61
N LYS A 412 5.24 -14.91 -6.96
CA LYS A 412 4.74 -13.65 -6.42
C LYS A 412 3.57 -13.06 -7.22
N GLY A 413 3.14 -13.70 -8.30
CA GLY A 413 2.09 -13.19 -9.18
C GLY A 413 2.51 -11.96 -10.00
N VAL A 414 3.82 -11.78 -10.23
CA VAL A 414 4.34 -10.75 -11.14
C VAL A 414 4.05 -11.18 -12.57
N PHE A 415 3.57 -10.25 -13.41
CA PHE A 415 3.30 -10.57 -14.80
C PHE A 415 4.63 -10.75 -15.54
N VAL A 416 4.89 -11.95 -16.07
CA VAL A 416 6.16 -12.28 -16.73
C VAL A 416 6.06 -12.10 -18.26
N ILE A 417 7.05 -11.44 -18.86
CA ILE A 417 7.16 -11.19 -20.30
C ILE A 417 8.52 -11.71 -20.79
N PRO A 418 8.63 -12.99 -21.16
CA PRO A 418 9.83 -13.50 -21.81
C PRO A 418 9.87 -13.12 -23.30
N VAL A 419 10.93 -12.42 -23.71
CA VAL A 419 11.17 -12.04 -25.10
C VAL A 419 11.84 -13.20 -25.85
N GLY A 420 11.07 -14.23 -26.19
CA GLY A 420 11.57 -15.48 -26.75
C GLY A 420 12.44 -15.35 -28.00
N ILE A 421 12.27 -14.31 -28.83
CA ILE A 421 13.13 -14.05 -29.99
C ILE A 421 14.60 -13.75 -29.62
N THR A 422 14.88 -13.43 -28.35
CA THR A 422 16.25 -13.23 -27.84
C THR A 422 16.97 -14.54 -27.49
N GLY A 423 16.33 -15.69 -27.72
CA GLY A 423 16.95 -17.01 -27.57
C GLY A 423 17.23 -17.39 -26.11
N SER A 424 18.18 -18.32 -25.92
CA SER A 424 18.70 -18.75 -24.61
C SER A 424 17.60 -19.11 -23.58
N MET A 425 17.78 -18.76 -22.30
CA MET A 425 16.80 -19.05 -21.25
C MET A 425 15.45 -18.38 -21.53
N SER A 426 15.45 -17.14 -22.06
CA SER A 426 14.22 -16.41 -22.37
C SER A 426 13.30 -17.19 -23.33
N LYS A 427 13.84 -17.90 -24.33
CA LYS A 427 13.03 -18.75 -25.21
C LYS A 427 12.38 -19.93 -24.47
N LEU A 428 13.08 -20.53 -23.51
CA LEU A 428 12.53 -21.62 -22.69
C LEU A 428 11.41 -21.10 -21.79
N LEU A 429 11.63 -19.96 -21.13
CA LEU A 429 10.63 -19.28 -20.31
C LEU A 429 9.40 -18.90 -21.14
N TRP A 430 9.59 -18.38 -22.35
CA TRP A 430 8.50 -18.07 -23.27
C TRP A 430 7.66 -19.31 -23.60
N ASN A 431 8.30 -20.44 -23.92
CA ASN A 431 7.59 -21.69 -24.19
C ASN A 431 6.77 -22.17 -22.98
N GLU A 432 7.27 -21.95 -21.76
CA GLU A 432 6.55 -22.27 -20.52
C GLU A 432 5.34 -21.36 -20.32
N VAL A 433 5.53 -20.04 -20.44
CA VAL A 433 4.43 -19.05 -20.35
C VAL A 433 3.34 -19.36 -21.36
N MET A 434 3.68 -19.63 -22.63
CA MET A 434 2.66 -19.93 -23.65
C MET A 434 1.87 -21.21 -23.37
N LYS A 435 2.43 -22.17 -22.61
CA LYS A 435 1.72 -23.39 -22.21
C LYS A 435 0.84 -23.19 -20.97
N SER A 436 1.26 -22.32 -20.05
CA SER A 436 0.58 -22.12 -18.76
C SER A 436 -0.36 -20.91 -18.73
N TYR A 437 -0.23 -19.98 -19.68
CA TYR A 437 -1.01 -18.74 -19.71
C TYR A 437 -2.51 -19.03 -19.89
N GLN A 438 -3.33 -18.45 -19.02
CA GLN A 438 -4.78 -18.60 -19.05
C GLN A 438 -5.45 -17.25 -19.30
N GLU A 439 -6.07 -17.09 -20.48
CA GLU A 439 -6.73 -15.84 -20.88
C GLU A 439 -7.77 -15.36 -19.87
N SER A 440 -8.48 -16.29 -19.23
CA SER A 440 -9.53 -16.00 -18.25
C SER A 440 -9.04 -15.37 -16.95
N GLN A 441 -7.73 -15.44 -16.67
CA GLN A 441 -7.13 -14.88 -15.46
C GLN A 441 -6.74 -13.40 -15.62
N HIS A 442 -6.87 -12.83 -16.83
CA HIS A 442 -6.45 -11.46 -17.12
C HIS A 442 -7.56 -10.67 -17.82
N GLU A 443 -7.81 -9.43 -17.37
CA GLU A 443 -8.87 -8.57 -17.91
C GLU A 443 -8.77 -8.38 -19.43
N ASN A 444 -7.54 -8.26 -19.95
CA ASN A 444 -7.25 -8.13 -21.38
C ASN A 444 -6.67 -9.41 -22.00
N GLY A 445 -6.91 -10.59 -21.43
CA GLY A 445 -6.24 -11.85 -21.82
C GLY A 445 -6.27 -12.14 -23.33
N LYS A 446 -7.44 -12.01 -23.97
CA LYS A 446 -7.60 -12.21 -25.43
C LYS A 446 -6.76 -11.25 -26.29
N LYS A 447 -6.46 -10.05 -25.80
CA LYS A 447 -5.59 -9.08 -26.48
C LYS A 447 -4.10 -9.35 -26.17
N ILE A 448 -3.82 -9.90 -25.00
CA ILE A 448 -2.46 -10.19 -24.53
C ILE A 448 -1.88 -11.45 -25.21
N THR A 449 -2.65 -12.53 -25.37
CA THR A 449 -2.19 -13.78 -25.98
C THR A 449 -1.48 -13.61 -27.34
N PRO A 450 -2.06 -12.90 -28.34
CA PRO A 450 -1.39 -12.75 -29.63
C PRO A 450 -0.08 -11.95 -29.51
N LEU A 451 -0.04 -10.94 -28.64
CA LEU A 451 1.16 -10.14 -28.39
C LEU A 451 2.27 -10.96 -27.73
N LEU A 452 1.93 -11.80 -26.74
CA LEU A 452 2.89 -12.76 -26.18
C LEU A 452 3.38 -13.74 -27.25
N GLY A 453 2.49 -14.17 -28.16
CA GLY A 453 2.83 -15.00 -29.31
C GLY A 453 3.90 -14.36 -30.20
N GLU A 454 3.72 -13.09 -30.57
CA GLU A 454 4.68 -12.33 -31.40
C GLU A 454 6.08 -12.32 -30.80
N LEU A 455 6.21 -12.23 -29.46
CA LEU A 455 7.51 -12.20 -28.78
C LEU A 455 8.34 -13.48 -28.88
N GLY A 456 7.76 -14.58 -29.36
CA GLY A 456 8.49 -15.82 -29.62
C GLY A 456 8.51 -16.25 -31.09
N ASP A 457 7.87 -15.50 -31.98
CA ASP A 457 7.87 -15.76 -33.42
C ASP A 457 9.18 -15.30 -34.04
N LYS A 458 9.83 -16.20 -34.80
CA LYS A 458 11.12 -15.92 -35.44
C LYS A 458 11.05 -14.84 -36.52
N SER A 459 9.86 -14.52 -37.05
CA SER A 459 9.70 -13.40 -37.99
C SER A 459 9.62 -12.03 -37.32
N THR A 460 9.50 -11.96 -35.99
CA THR A 460 9.40 -10.70 -35.26
C THR A 460 10.79 -10.06 -35.12
N SER A 461 10.93 -8.80 -35.57
CA SER A 461 12.16 -8.02 -35.39
C SER A 461 12.28 -7.47 -33.96
N LEU A 462 13.48 -7.03 -33.58
CA LEU A 462 13.70 -6.40 -32.27
C LEU A 462 12.90 -5.09 -32.10
N GLU A 463 12.76 -4.31 -33.16
CA GLU A 463 11.94 -3.08 -33.16
C GLU A 463 10.47 -3.41 -32.93
N ARG A 464 9.94 -4.43 -33.62
CA ARG A 464 8.57 -4.88 -33.41
C ARG A 464 8.36 -5.43 -32.00
N ALA A 465 9.32 -6.20 -31.47
CA ALA A 465 9.25 -6.68 -30.10
C ALA A 465 9.19 -5.54 -29.08
N GLN A 466 9.94 -4.45 -29.30
CA GLN A 466 9.85 -3.25 -28.46
C GLN A 466 8.42 -2.68 -28.45
N GLU A 467 7.79 -2.51 -29.62
CA GLU A 467 6.41 -2.03 -29.72
C GLU A 467 5.43 -2.96 -28.99
N VAL A 468 5.58 -4.27 -29.20
CA VAL A 468 4.74 -5.30 -28.59
C VAL A 468 4.85 -5.26 -27.06
N ILE A 469 6.06 -5.10 -26.52
CA ILE A 469 6.27 -4.97 -25.07
C ILE A 469 5.55 -3.73 -24.54
N LEU A 470 5.67 -2.57 -25.20
CA LEU A 470 4.97 -1.35 -24.77
C LEU A 470 3.44 -1.49 -24.85
N LEU A 471 2.92 -2.20 -25.85
CA LEU A 471 1.50 -2.52 -25.95
C LEU A 471 1.04 -3.44 -24.81
N LEU A 472 1.84 -4.47 -24.48
CA LEU A 472 1.58 -5.35 -23.34
C LEU A 472 1.53 -4.56 -22.04
N LEU A 473 2.51 -3.68 -21.78
CA LEU A 473 2.57 -2.87 -20.56
C LEU A 473 1.36 -1.96 -20.35
N ARG A 474 0.69 -1.53 -21.43
CA ARG A 474 -0.54 -0.73 -21.37
C ARG A 474 -1.81 -1.58 -21.16
N LEU A 475 -1.75 -2.88 -21.48
CA LEU A 475 -2.87 -3.81 -21.35
C LEU A 475 -2.87 -4.56 -20.02
N ILE A 476 -1.69 -4.73 -19.41
CA ILE A 476 -1.48 -5.34 -18.10
C ILE A 476 -1.82 -4.30 -17.04
#